data_AF-A0A938LXX1-F1
#
_entry.id   AF-A0A938LXX1-F1
#
_cell.length_a   1.000
_cell.length_b   1.000
_cell.length_c   1.000
_cell.angle_alpha   90.00
_cell.angle_beta   90.00
_cell.angle_gamma   90.00
#
_symmetry.space_group_name_H-M   'P 1'
#
loop_
_entity.id
_entity.type
_entity.pdbx_description
1 polymer ?
#
loop_
_entity_poly.entity_id
_entity_poly.type
_entity_poly.pdbx_seq_one_letter_code
_entity_poly.pdbx_strand_id
1 'polypeptide(L)'
;MKINIRIDWIEDIKGLVTDEEALGVHHAQYERHYGGSVKLDISEFEDESIAKLVGFLSRHADNGDNVAKRARTAVRKWIAIKECPDDSHKVDRLENLEAVLKELVKAGEHGYMFEQQPDGSLVPWFVASIAYEAASRRAYDRKPASVELTLLAENAGGKSERTFEAGDIRGRSLMQALAAKGLRLETPTLMADYRASLDRYREHVGRIGLQMSVTGMANLVEGWRTTGYRNVERAGLPARMVIDIEPPPKPRDRYTGGDDEKIVGPVHAPYWSEDEDTVWEIPVHPILHMFGLEEHAVYRVHINQVAP
;
A
#
# COMPACT_ATOMS: atom_id res chain seq x y z
N MET A 1 -6.11 -4.68 14.73
CA MET A 1 -7.38 -3.92 14.81
C MET A 1 -7.67 -3.61 16.26
N LYS A 2 -7.89 -2.35 16.64
CA LYS A 2 -8.06 -1.97 18.05
C LYS A 2 -9.53 -1.86 18.44
N ILE A 3 -9.91 -2.55 19.52
CA ILE A 3 -11.26 -2.53 20.11
C ILE A 3 -11.21 -2.08 21.57
N ASN A 4 -12.30 -1.49 22.07
CA ASN A 4 -12.40 -1.15 23.49
C ASN A 4 -13.11 -2.28 24.24
N ILE A 5 -12.49 -2.78 25.31
CA ILE A 5 -13.03 -3.79 26.24
C ILE A 5 -13.07 -3.22 27.65
N ARG A 6 -13.86 -3.79 28.56
CA ARG A 6 -13.83 -3.38 29.96
C ARG A 6 -12.59 -3.95 30.66
N ILE A 7 -12.04 -3.20 31.62
CA ILE A 7 -10.82 -3.59 32.33
C ILE A 7 -11.00 -4.86 33.17
N ASP A 8 -12.21 -5.09 33.70
CA ASP A 8 -12.55 -6.26 34.49
C ASP A 8 -12.69 -7.54 33.66
N TRP A 9 -12.66 -7.45 32.32
CA TRP A 9 -12.68 -8.61 31.42
C TRP A 9 -11.29 -9.09 31.01
N ILE A 10 -10.22 -8.37 31.37
CA ILE A 10 -8.88 -8.69 30.86
C ILE A 10 -8.42 -10.08 31.28
N GLU A 11 -8.64 -10.47 32.53
CA GLU A 11 -8.25 -11.80 33.04
C GLU A 11 -9.04 -12.92 32.36
N ASP A 12 -10.34 -12.72 32.13
CA ASP A 12 -11.16 -13.69 31.41
C ASP A 12 -10.70 -13.83 29.95
N ILE A 13 -10.33 -12.72 29.31
CA ILE A 13 -9.85 -12.71 27.92
C ILE A 13 -8.46 -13.31 27.81
N LYS A 14 -7.56 -13.09 28.78
CA LYS A 14 -6.24 -13.75 28.85
C LYS A 14 -6.37 -15.26 28.76
N GLY A 15 -7.33 -15.85 29.50
CA GLY A 15 -7.59 -17.29 29.44
C GLY A 15 -8.15 -17.80 28.11
N LEU A 16 -8.48 -16.92 27.16
CA LEU A 16 -8.97 -17.29 25.82
C LEU A 16 -7.88 -17.25 24.75
N VAL A 17 -6.76 -16.56 25.01
CA VAL A 17 -5.67 -16.39 24.04
C VAL A 17 -4.55 -17.37 24.37
N THR A 18 -4.05 -18.04 23.35
CA THR A 18 -2.95 -19.02 23.41
C THR A 18 -1.58 -18.36 23.61
N ASP A 19 -1.48 -17.08 23.26
CA ASP A 19 -0.27 -16.27 23.31
C ASP A 19 -0.46 -15.04 24.25
N GLU A 20 0.31 -14.99 25.35
CA GLU A 20 0.26 -13.88 26.31
C GLU A 20 0.89 -12.58 25.77
N GLU A 21 1.78 -12.64 24.77
CA GLU A 21 2.39 -11.46 24.14
C GLU A 21 1.41 -10.74 23.20
N ALA A 22 0.62 -11.49 22.42
CA ALA A 22 -0.37 -10.98 21.47
C ALA A 22 -1.47 -10.11 22.11
N LEU A 23 -1.65 -10.21 23.42
CA LEU A 23 -2.59 -9.36 24.16
C LEU A 23 -2.11 -7.90 24.27
N GLY A 24 -0.85 -7.60 23.93
CA GLY A 24 -0.25 -6.27 24.14
C GLY A 24 -0.25 -5.86 25.63
N VAL A 25 -0.51 -6.80 26.53
CA VAL A 25 -0.70 -6.56 27.97
C VAL A 25 0.65 -6.37 28.67
N HIS A 26 1.77 -6.70 28.00
CA HIS A 26 3.08 -6.73 28.62
C HIS A 26 3.81 -5.37 28.73
N HIS A 27 3.36 -4.29 28.10
CA HIS A 27 4.06 -3.00 28.28
C HIS A 27 3.24 -1.70 28.15
N ALA A 28 1.91 -1.76 28.16
CA ALA A 28 1.11 -0.55 28.30
C ALA A 28 1.06 -0.16 29.79
N GLN A 29 1.86 0.85 30.16
CA GLN A 29 1.38 1.85 31.11
C GLN A 29 -0.10 2.06 30.82
N TYR A 30 -0.96 1.62 31.74
CA TYR A 30 -2.40 1.75 31.59
C TYR A 30 -2.69 3.19 31.16
N GLU A 31 -3.03 3.43 29.90
CA GLU A 31 -3.82 4.59 29.56
C GLU A 31 -5.21 4.30 30.14
N ARG A 32 -5.33 4.38 31.47
CA ARG A 32 -6.59 4.41 32.19
C ARG A 32 -7.36 5.59 31.61
N HIS A 33 -8.12 5.33 30.56
CA HIS A 33 -9.13 6.25 30.13
C HIS A 33 -10.14 6.31 31.27
N TYR A 34 -10.45 7.52 31.73
CA TYR A 34 -11.54 7.77 32.66
C TYR A 34 -12.79 7.01 32.16
N GLY A 35 -13.14 5.87 32.80
CA GLY A 35 -14.25 5.02 32.35
C GLY A 35 -14.07 3.49 32.45
N GLY A 36 -12.92 2.96 32.90
CA GLY A 36 -12.79 1.52 33.18
C GLY A 36 -12.73 0.61 31.95
N SER A 37 -12.20 1.13 30.83
CA SER A 37 -12.01 0.38 29.59
C SER A 37 -10.55 0.40 29.13
N VAL A 38 -10.14 -0.64 28.39
CA VAL A 38 -8.81 -0.82 27.81
C VAL A 38 -8.94 -1.06 26.30
N LYS A 39 -7.96 -0.56 25.53
CA LYS A 39 -7.83 -0.86 24.11
C LYS A 39 -7.10 -2.19 23.94
N LEU A 40 -7.73 -3.13 23.26
CA LEU A 40 -7.15 -4.42 22.89
C LEU A 40 -6.88 -4.42 21.39
N ASP A 41 -5.67 -4.80 20.98
CA ASP A 41 -5.36 -5.05 19.58
C ASP A 41 -5.62 -6.53 19.26
N ILE A 42 -6.51 -6.79 18.30
CA ILE A 42 -6.90 -8.15 17.90
C ILE A 42 -6.29 -8.58 16.58
N SER A 43 -5.40 -7.78 15.95
CA SER A 43 -4.76 -8.21 14.70
C SER A 43 -3.73 -9.32 14.89
N GLU A 44 -3.21 -9.48 16.10
CA GLU A 44 -2.21 -10.50 16.44
C GLU A 44 -2.87 -11.79 16.94
N PHE A 45 -4.20 -11.81 17.05
CA PHE A 45 -4.92 -12.97 17.58
C PHE A 45 -5.07 -14.04 16.49
N GLU A 46 -4.78 -15.28 16.84
CA GLU A 46 -5.11 -16.45 16.02
C GLU A 46 -6.63 -16.56 15.80
N ASP A 47 -7.04 -17.17 14.67
CA ASP A 47 -8.45 -17.29 14.30
C ASP A 47 -9.28 -18.04 15.37
N GLU A 48 -8.69 -19.02 16.06
CA GLU A 48 -9.34 -19.72 17.19
C GLU A 48 -9.58 -18.77 18.38
N SER A 49 -8.59 -17.95 18.72
CA SER A 49 -8.68 -16.94 19.79
C SER A 49 -9.71 -15.87 19.45
N ILE A 50 -9.78 -15.45 18.19
CA ILE A 50 -10.82 -14.54 17.69
C ILE A 50 -12.21 -15.17 17.84
N ALA A 51 -12.39 -16.44 17.47
CA ALA A 51 -13.66 -17.14 17.61
C ALA A 51 -14.11 -17.24 19.08
N LYS A 52 -13.18 -17.58 19.99
CA LYS A 52 -13.42 -17.58 21.45
C LYS A 52 -13.82 -16.20 21.96
N LEU A 53 -13.13 -15.15 21.52
CA LEU A 53 -13.43 -13.75 21.88
C LEU A 53 -14.83 -13.34 21.40
N VAL A 54 -15.25 -13.71 20.19
CA VAL A 54 -16.61 -13.47 19.70
C VAL A 54 -17.65 -14.16 20.58
N GLY A 55 -17.39 -15.41 20.99
CA GLY A 55 -18.25 -16.15 21.91
C GLY A 55 -18.38 -15.45 23.28
N PHE A 56 -17.25 -15.05 23.86
CA PHE A 56 -17.20 -14.29 25.10
C PHE A 56 -18.01 -12.99 25.02
N LEU A 57 -17.73 -12.16 24.00
CA LEU A 57 -18.41 -10.89 23.80
C LEU A 57 -19.90 -11.07 23.51
N SER A 58 -20.30 -12.17 22.88
CA SER A 58 -21.72 -12.46 22.63
C SER A 58 -22.49 -12.67 23.92
N ARG A 59 -21.95 -13.45 24.88
CA ARG A 59 -22.59 -13.66 26.19
C ARG A 59 -22.87 -12.35 26.92
N HIS A 60 -21.90 -11.42 26.94
CA HIS A 60 -22.08 -10.12 27.58
C HIS A 60 -22.99 -9.18 26.78
N ALA A 61 -22.90 -9.20 25.44
CA ALA A 61 -23.73 -8.38 24.57
C ALA A 61 -25.21 -8.75 24.67
N ASP A 62 -25.51 -10.04 24.75
CA ASP A 62 -26.88 -10.57 24.83
C ASP A 62 -27.49 -10.30 26.22
N ASN A 63 -26.65 -10.19 27.25
CA ASN A 63 -27.01 -9.67 28.58
C ASN A 63 -27.19 -8.13 28.63
N GLY A 64 -27.10 -7.44 27.48
CA GLY A 64 -27.37 -6.02 27.37
C GLY A 64 -26.15 -5.09 27.47
N ASP A 65 -24.94 -5.61 27.65
CA ASP A 65 -23.73 -4.78 27.77
C ASP A 65 -23.38 -4.09 26.43
N ASN A 66 -23.41 -2.76 26.42
CA ASN A 66 -23.17 -1.95 25.23
C ASN A 66 -21.70 -1.95 24.78
N VAL A 67 -20.75 -2.13 25.70
CA VAL A 67 -19.32 -2.24 25.37
C VAL A 67 -19.10 -3.56 24.64
N ALA A 68 -19.66 -4.65 25.15
CA ALA A 68 -19.60 -5.95 24.49
C ALA A 68 -20.26 -5.94 23.10
N LYS A 69 -21.43 -5.29 22.96
CA LYS A 69 -22.10 -5.13 21.65
C LYS A 69 -21.19 -4.43 20.64
N ARG A 70 -20.57 -3.30 21.01
CA ARG A 70 -19.68 -2.53 20.14
C ARG A 70 -18.42 -3.31 19.78
N ALA A 71 -17.78 -3.93 20.78
CA ALA A 71 -16.60 -4.76 20.58
C ALA A 71 -16.90 -5.95 19.65
N ARG A 72 -18.00 -6.68 19.88
CA ARG A 72 -18.44 -7.80 19.04
C ARG A 72 -18.65 -7.37 17.59
N THR A 73 -19.32 -6.24 17.36
CA THR A 73 -19.53 -5.71 16.01
C THR A 73 -18.20 -5.37 15.33
N ALA A 74 -17.25 -4.76 16.06
CA ALA A 74 -15.93 -4.44 15.52
C ALA A 74 -15.12 -5.70 15.17
N VAL A 75 -15.14 -6.73 16.01
CA VAL A 75 -14.48 -8.03 15.76
C VAL A 75 -15.10 -8.72 14.54
N ARG A 76 -16.43 -8.78 14.44
CA ARG A 76 -17.10 -9.37 13.28
C ARG A 76 -16.78 -8.63 11.98
N LYS A 77 -16.70 -7.30 12.05
CA LYS A 77 -16.31 -6.46 10.91
C LYS A 77 -14.87 -6.71 10.48
N TRP A 78 -13.96 -6.93 11.44
CA TRP A 78 -12.59 -7.34 11.18
C TRP A 78 -12.52 -8.68 10.43
N ILE A 79 -13.24 -9.70 10.92
CA ILE A 79 -13.33 -11.01 10.27
C ILE A 79 -13.85 -10.86 8.84
N ALA A 80 -14.96 -10.13 8.66
CA ALA A 80 -15.56 -9.95 7.35
C ALA A 80 -14.62 -9.24 6.34
N ILE A 81 -13.86 -8.23 6.79
CA ILE A 81 -12.85 -7.57 5.95
C ILE A 81 -11.72 -8.53 5.57
N LYS A 82 -11.25 -9.38 6.50
CA LYS A 82 -10.19 -10.37 6.25
C LYS A 82 -10.63 -11.43 5.24
N GLU A 83 -11.87 -11.91 5.36
CA GLU A 83 -12.41 -12.97 4.50
C GLU A 83 -12.85 -12.46 3.11
N CYS A 84 -13.44 -11.26 3.05
CA CYS A 84 -14.00 -10.71 1.83
C CYS A 84 -13.85 -9.18 1.80
N PRO A 85 -12.70 -8.66 1.33
CA PRO A 85 -12.50 -7.22 1.16
C PRO A 85 -13.33 -6.70 -0.01
N ASP A 86 -14.58 -6.36 0.26
CA ASP A 86 -15.50 -5.78 -0.71
C ASP A 86 -15.83 -4.31 -0.42
N ASP A 87 -16.69 -3.73 -1.25
CA ASP A 87 -17.15 -2.34 -1.11
C ASP A 87 -18.16 -2.11 0.02
N SER A 88 -18.52 -3.15 0.79
CA SER A 88 -19.50 -3.05 1.86
C SER A 88 -18.87 -2.68 3.21
N HIS A 89 -17.57 -2.93 3.39
CA HIS A 89 -16.90 -2.79 4.67
C HIS A 89 -16.11 -1.47 4.79
N LYS A 90 -16.47 -0.67 5.81
CA LYS A 90 -15.83 0.62 6.10
C LYS A 90 -14.74 0.50 7.16
N VAL A 91 -13.69 1.30 7.12
CA VAL A 91 -12.76 1.44 8.25
C VAL A 91 -13.02 2.80 8.90
N ASP A 92 -13.70 2.80 10.06
CA ASP A 92 -14.19 4.05 10.66
C ASP A 92 -13.11 4.81 11.45
N ARG A 93 -11.97 4.17 11.72
CA ARG A 93 -10.86 4.76 12.48
C ARG A 93 -9.53 4.52 11.78
N LEU A 94 -8.74 5.58 11.70
CA LEU A 94 -7.44 5.54 11.03
C LEU A 94 -6.43 4.65 11.76
N GLU A 95 -6.50 4.57 13.10
CA GLU A 95 -5.71 3.64 13.93
C GLU A 95 -5.92 2.16 13.56
N ASN A 96 -7.04 1.84 12.92
CA ASN A 96 -7.37 0.48 12.49
C ASN A 96 -7.01 0.22 11.02
N LEU A 97 -6.78 1.27 10.23
CA LEU A 97 -6.47 1.15 8.82
C LEU A 97 -5.13 0.44 8.61
N GLU A 98 -4.12 0.74 9.42
CA GLU A 98 -2.81 0.07 9.36
C GLU A 98 -2.95 -1.45 9.47
N ALA A 99 -3.60 -1.94 10.53
CA ALA A 99 -3.79 -3.37 10.75
C ALA A 99 -4.60 -4.03 9.62
N VAL A 100 -5.64 -3.34 9.12
CA VAL A 100 -6.46 -3.86 8.01
C VAL A 100 -5.64 -3.94 6.72
N LEU A 101 -4.89 -2.91 6.36
CA LEU A 101 -4.06 -2.94 5.16
C LEU A 101 -2.95 -3.98 5.25
N LYS A 102 -2.33 -4.15 6.42
CA LYS A 102 -1.32 -5.20 6.67
C LYS A 102 -1.87 -6.57 6.29
N GLU A 103 -3.03 -6.95 6.80
CA GLU A 103 -3.63 -8.26 6.52
C GLU A 103 -3.99 -8.43 5.04
N LEU A 104 -4.52 -7.39 4.40
CA LEU A 104 -4.93 -7.47 3.00
C LEU A 104 -3.75 -7.55 2.03
N VAL A 105 -2.63 -6.90 2.37
CA VAL A 105 -1.38 -7.04 1.60
C VAL A 105 -0.77 -8.42 1.80
N LYS A 106 -0.76 -8.94 3.03
CA LYS A 106 -0.29 -10.31 3.34
C LYS A 106 -1.12 -11.40 2.67
N ALA A 107 -2.39 -11.13 2.38
CA ALA A 107 -3.24 -12.04 1.61
C ALA A 107 -2.84 -12.12 0.13
N GLY A 108 -2.12 -11.11 -0.39
CA GLY A 108 -1.47 -11.17 -1.70
C GLY A 108 -0.20 -12.02 -1.65
N GLU A 109 0.12 -12.71 -2.75
CA GLU A 109 1.26 -13.62 -2.81
C GLU A 109 2.60 -12.87 -2.76
N HIS A 110 2.64 -11.65 -3.31
CA HIS A 110 3.89 -10.89 -3.49
C HIS A 110 3.98 -9.66 -2.57
N GLY A 111 2.91 -9.37 -1.80
CA GLY A 111 2.82 -8.14 -1.00
C GLY A 111 2.71 -6.87 -1.86
N TYR A 112 2.12 -6.98 -3.05
CA TYR A 112 2.01 -5.86 -3.98
C TYR A 112 0.70 -5.07 -3.83
N MET A 113 0.76 -3.79 -4.17
CA MET A 113 -0.41 -2.99 -4.52
C MET A 113 -0.23 -2.43 -5.92
N PHE A 114 -1.31 -2.37 -6.68
CA PHE A 114 -1.31 -1.82 -8.03
C PHE A 114 -1.77 -0.36 -8.02
N GLU A 115 -0.98 0.52 -8.61
CA GLU A 115 -1.32 1.92 -8.79
C GLU A 115 -1.74 2.21 -10.23
N GLN A 116 -2.86 2.92 -10.38
CA GLN A 116 -3.31 3.41 -11.68
C GLN A 116 -2.53 4.65 -12.08
N GLN A 117 -1.80 4.54 -13.20
CA GLN A 117 -1.09 5.65 -13.81
C GLN A 117 -2.01 6.49 -14.71
N PRO A 118 -1.67 7.76 -15.00
CA PRO A 118 -2.43 8.62 -15.91
C PRO A 118 -2.61 8.08 -17.34
N ASP A 119 -1.76 7.16 -17.79
CA ASP A 119 -1.89 6.47 -19.09
C ASP A 119 -2.89 5.30 -19.05
N GLY A 120 -3.51 5.04 -17.89
CA GLY A 120 -4.45 3.96 -17.66
C GLY A 120 -3.79 2.62 -17.29
N SER A 121 -2.46 2.52 -17.33
CA SER A 121 -1.75 1.32 -16.89
C SER A 121 -1.88 1.12 -15.37
N LEU A 122 -1.85 -0.13 -14.94
CA LEU A 122 -1.78 -0.51 -13.54
C LEU A 122 -0.39 -1.08 -13.29
N VAL A 123 0.39 -0.39 -12.46
CA VAL A 123 1.78 -0.77 -12.16
C VAL A 123 1.89 -1.29 -10.72
N PRO A 124 2.57 -2.42 -10.50
CA PRO A 124 2.72 -2.97 -9.16
C PRO A 124 3.78 -2.23 -8.34
N TRP A 125 3.50 -2.03 -7.06
CA TRP A 125 4.42 -1.52 -6.07
C TRP A 125 4.51 -2.53 -4.93
N PHE A 126 5.73 -2.87 -4.52
CA PHE A 126 5.94 -3.62 -3.29
C PHE A 126 5.66 -2.71 -2.10
N VAL A 127 4.79 -3.11 -1.18
CA VAL A 127 4.52 -2.33 0.02
C VAL A 127 5.60 -2.65 1.04
N ALA A 128 6.57 -1.77 1.28
CA ALA A 128 7.66 -2.04 2.22
C ALA A 128 7.27 -1.81 3.69
N SER A 129 6.36 -0.87 3.95
CA SER A 129 5.85 -0.62 5.30
C SER A 129 4.49 0.07 5.27
N ILE A 130 3.74 -0.11 6.34
CA ILE A 130 2.49 0.60 6.63
C ILE A 130 2.55 1.04 8.09
N ALA A 131 2.52 2.34 8.35
CA ALA A 131 2.69 2.88 9.69
C ALA A 131 1.58 3.87 10.03
N TYR A 132 0.93 3.68 11.17
CA TYR A 132 0.04 4.69 11.74
C TYR A 132 0.84 5.71 12.56
N GLU A 133 0.66 6.98 12.23
CA GLU A 133 1.16 8.09 13.02
C GLU A 133 0.01 8.78 13.76
N ALA A 134 0.12 8.84 15.09
CA ALA A 134 -0.83 9.57 15.92
C ALA A 134 -0.72 11.08 15.69
N ALA A 135 -1.83 11.80 15.85
CA ALA A 135 -1.84 13.25 15.69
C ALA A 135 -0.91 13.92 16.69
N SER A 136 0.03 14.74 16.21
CA SER A 136 0.87 15.56 17.07
C SER A 136 0.13 16.85 17.45
N ARG A 137 0.09 17.13 18.75
CA ARG A 137 -0.48 18.36 19.32
C ARG A 137 0.58 19.39 19.70
N ARG A 138 1.85 19.15 19.36
CA ARG A 138 2.93 20.09 19.67
C ARG A 138 2.75 21.37 18.84
N ALA A 139 2.96 22.53 19.46
CA ALA A 139 2.65 23.84 18.86
C ALA A 139 3.40 24.12 17.55
N TYR A 140 4.59 23.55 17.37
CA TYR A 140 5.45 23.76 16.19
C TYR A 140 5.39 22.63 15.16
N ASP A 141 4.68 21.54 15.45
CA ASP A 141 4.65 20.33 14.61
C ASP A 141 3.26 19.69 14.69
N ARG A 142 2.26 20.44 14.23
CA ARG A 142 0.85 20.03 14.28
C ARG A 142 0.54 19.17 13.06
N LYS A 143 0.94 17.89 13.11
CA LYS A 143 0.61 16.89 12.09
C LYS A 143 -0.71 16.20 12.42
N PRO A 144 -1.68 16.10 11.48
CA PRO A 144 -2.88 15.28 11.68
C PRO A 144 -2.49 13.80 11.82
N ALA A 145 -3.37 12.99 12.40
CA ALA A 145 -3.15 11.54 12.39
C ALA A 145 -3.18 11.04 10.94
N SER A 146 -2.26 10.14 10.60
CA SER A 146 -2.10 9.62 9.25
C SER A 146 -1.72 8.14 9.25
N VAL A 147 -1.95 7.45 8.14
CA VAL A 147 -1.32 6.15 7.84
C VAL A 147 -0.47 6.33 6.61
N GLU A 148 0.81 6.01 6.72
CA GLU A 148 1.80 6.15 5.65
C GLU A 148 2.19 4.78 5.12
N LEU A 149 2.17 4.64 3.79
CA LEU A 149 2.65 3.47 3.06
C LEU A 149 3.97 3.84 2.39
N THR A 150 5.00 3.04 2.63
CA THR A 150 6.23 3.10 1.83
C THR A 150 6.14 2.06 0.72
N LEU A 151 6.29 2.50 -0.52
CA LEU A 151 6.14 1.70 -1.73
C LEU A 151 7.47 1.64 -2.48
N LEU A 152 7.86 0.45 -2.94
CA LEU A 152 9.11 0.23 -3.68
C LEU A 152 8.83 -0.38 -5.05
N ALA A 153 9.55 0.08 -6.07
CA ALA A 153 9.52 -0.47 -7.41
C ALA A 153 10.79 -0.11 -8.18
N GLU A 154 11.23 -1.01 -9.06
CA GLU A 154 12.31 -0.70 -9.99
C GLU A 154 11.79 0.14 -11.17
N ASN A 155 12.68 0.94 -11.76
CA ASN A 155 12.45 1.77 -12.96
C ASN A 155 11.40 2.90 -12.84
N ALA A 156 10.68 3.05 -11.72
CA ALA A 156 9.69 4.13 -11.53
C ALA A 156 10.00 5.13 -10.40
N GLY A 157 11.26 5.23 -9.99
CA GLY A 157 11.69 6.16 -8.94
C GLY A 157 12.07 5.48 -7.64
N GLY A 158 12.13 4.15 -7.59
CA GLY A 158 12.71 3.39 -6.48
C GLY A 158 11.80 3.31 -5.27
N LYS A 159 11.46 4.47 -4.68
CA LYS A 159 10.66 4.62 -3.48
C LYS A 159 9.55 5.67 -3.70
N SER A 160 8.37 5.40 -3.15
CA SER A 160 7.25 6.34 -3.14
C SER A 160 6.47 6.23 -1.83
N GLU A 161 5.82 7.31 -1.42
CA GLU A 161 5.03 7.34 -0.18
C GLU A 161 3.57 7.67 -0.49
N ARG A 162 2.64 6.99 0.18
CA ARG A 162 1.20 7.29 0.10
C ARG A 162 0.65 7.49 1.50
N THR A 163 -0.01 8.63 1.72
CA THR A 163 -0.59 8.98 3.01
C THR A 163 -2.11 8.92 2.96
N PHE A 164 -2.70 8.25 3.95
CA PHE A 164 -4.13 8.25 4.23
C PHE A 164 -4.42 9.10 5.46
N GLU A 165 -5.38 10.00 5.34
CA GLU A 165 -5.88 10.81 6.44
C GLU A 165 -7.32 10.46 6.79
N ALA A 166 -7.83 11.04 7.88
CA ALA A 166 -9.22 10.81 8.31
C ALA A 166 -10.26 11.17 7.23
N GLY A 167 -9.97 12.13 6.35
CA GLY A 167 -10.84 12.50 5.24
C GLY A 167 -10.94 11.41 4.15
N ASP A 168 -9.88 10.62 3.96
CA ASP A 168 -9.82 9.59 2.92
C ASP A 168 -10.70 8.39 3.23
N ILE A 169 -10.87 8.05 4.52
CA ILE A 169 -11.67 6.90 4.97
C ILE A 169 -13.10 7.29 5.38
N ARG A 170 -13.37 8.57 5.64
CA ARG A 170 -14.67 9.00 6.17
C ARG A 170 -15.79 8.70 5.18
N GLY A 171 -16.70 7.81 5.59
CA GLY A 171 -17.90 7.47 4.83
C GLY A 171 -17.68 6.52 3.65
N ARG A 172 -16.42 6.17 3.34
CA ARG A 172 -16.04 5.26 2.25
C ARG A 172 -15.84 3.84 2.76
N SER A 173 -16.02 2.86 1.88
CA SER A 173 -15.46 1.52 2.09
C SER A 173 -13.94 1.59 2.01
N LEU A 174 -13.26 0.53 2.48
CA LEU A 174 -11.82 0.44 2.32
C LEU A 174 -11.40 0.45 0.85
N MET A 175 -12.08 -0.35 0.03
CA MET A 175 -11.80 -0.45 -1.41
C MET A 175 -12.02 0.88 -2.14
N GLN A 176 -13.04 1.64 -1.75
CA GLN A 176 -13.25 3.01 -2.24
C GLN A 176 -12.15 3.98 -1.79
N ALA A 177 -11.65 3.85 -0.56
CA ALA A 177 -10.56 4.69 -0.06
C ALA A 177 -9.25 4.40 -0.82
N LEU A 178 -8.94 3.12 -1.09
CA LEU A 178 -7.81 2.71 -1.92
C LEU A 178 -7.95 3.23 -3.35
N ALA A 179 -9.11 3.01 -3.98
CA ALA A 179 -9.38 3.45 -5.35
C ALA A 179 -9.30 4.98 -5.50
N ALA A 180 -9.71 5.74 -4.49
CA ALA A 180 -9.57 7.20 -4.50
C ALA A 180 -8.11 7.68 -4.46
N LYS A 181 -7.18 6.84 -3.98
CA LYS A 181 -5.73 7.06 -4.07
C LYS A 181 -5.11 6.42 -5.31
N GLY A 182 -5.92 5.86 -6.20
CA GLY A 182 -5.46 5.12 -7.38
C GLY A 182 -4.89 3.73 -7.07
N LEU A 183 -5.06 3.23 -5.84
CA LEU A 183 -4.50 1.96 -5.40
C LEU A 183 -5.52 0.82 -5.51
N ARG A 184 -5.03 -0.38 -5.83
CA ARG A 184 -5.78 -1.63 -5.87
C ARG A 184 -4.96 -2.74 -5.22
N LEU A 185 -5.64 -3.66 -4.56
CA LEU A 185 -5.00 -4.85 -4.00
C LEU A 185 -4.56 -5.80 -5.14
N GLU A 186 -3.53 -6.59 -4.87
CA GLU A 186 -3.09 -7.66 -5.74
C GLU A 186 -4.24 -8.64 -6.05
N THR A 187 -4.38 -9.01 -7.32
CA THR A 187 -5.31 -10.06 -7.76
C THR A 187 -4.64 -10.91 -8.84
N PRO A 188 -5.09 -12.17 -9.05
CA PRO A 188 -4.53 -13.03 -10.09
C PRO A 188 -4.59 -12.40 -11.49
N THR A 189 -5.67 -11.68 -11.80
CA THR A 189 -5.82 -10.98 -13.10
C THR A 189 -4.81 -9.86 -13.26
N LEU A 190 -4.63 -9.01 -12.24
CA LEU A 190 -3.64 -7.92 -12.29
C LEU A 190 -2.21 -8.44 -12.43
N MET A 191 -1.89 -9.54 -11.75
CA MET A 191 -0.58 -10.18 -11.87
C MET A 191 -0.37 -10.79 -13.26
N ALA A 192 -1.40 -11.38 -13.88
CA ALA A 192 -1.30 -11.88 -15.25
C ALA A 192 -1.06 -10.74 -16.26
N ASP A 193 -1.80 -9.64 -16.14
CA ASP A 193 -1.63 -8.44 -16.99
C ASP A 193 -0.24 -7.82 -16.81
N TYR A 194 0.24 -7.78 -15.57
CA TYR A 194 1.59 -7.33 -15.24
C TYR A 194 2.65 -8.21 -15.91
N ARG A 195 2.58 -9.53 -15.75
CA ARG A 195 3.55 -10.48 -16.34
C ARG A 195 3.58 -10.35 -17.85
N ALA A 196 2.43 -10.24 -18.51
CA ALA A 196 2.35 -10.03 -19.96
C ALA A 196 2.96 -8.69 -20.40
N SER A 197 2.83 -7.64 -19.58
CA SER A 197 3.48 -6.35 -19.82
C SER A 197 5.00 -6.46 -19.62
N LEU A 198 5.44 -7.15 -18.57
CA LEU A 198 6.84 -7.35 -18.25
C LEU A 198 7.57 -8.17 -19.32
N ASP A 199 6.94 -9.20 -19.88
CA ASP A 199 7.52 -10.00 -20.96
C ASP A 199 7.71 -9.17 -22.24
N ARG A 200 6.71 -8.35 -22.61
CA ARG A 200 6.84 -7.39 -23.71
C ARG A 200 7.97 -6.40 -23.46
N TYR A 201 8.07 -5.89 -22.23
CA TYR A 201 9.14 -4.99 -21.85
C TYR A 201 10.51 -5.65 -21.99
N ARG A 202 10.67 -6.88 -21.48
CA ARG A 202 11.92 -7.65 -21.58
C ARG A 202 12.34 -7.94 -23.01
N GLU A 203 11.39 -8.10 -23.93
CA GLU A 203 11.71 -8.27 -25.35
C GLU A 203 12.34 -7.01 -25.99
N HIS A 204 11.91 -5.82 -25.54
CA HIS A 204 12.24 -4.55 -26.17
C HIS A 204 13.31 -3.76 -25.42
N VAL A 205 13.44 -3.97 -24.10
CA VAL A 205 14.45 -3.31 -23.27
C VAL A 205 15.84 -3.66 -23.82
N GLY A 206 16.61 -2.63 -24.18
CA GLY A 206 17.94 -2.80 -24.79
C GLY A 206 17.96 -2.80 -26.32
N ARG A 207 16.83 -2.81 -27.03
CA ARG A 207 16.77 -2.58 -28.49
C ARG A 207 16.91 -1.09 -28.84
N ILE A 208 17.99 -0.47 -28.36
CA ILE A 208 18.28 0.96 -28.54
C ILE A 208 18.30 1.29 -30.04
N GLY A 209 17.65 2.39 -30.43
CA GLY A 209 17.53 2.80 -31.83
C GLY A 209 16.34 2.19 -32.57
N LEU A 210 15.61 1.24 -31.97
CA LEU A 210 14.38 0.71 -32.57
C LEU A 210 13.29 1.77 -32.56
N GLN A 211 12.78 2.12 -33.74
CA GLN A 211 11.64 3.01 -33.89
C GLN A 211 10.34 2.25 -33.67
N MET A 212 9.41 2.83 -32.92
CA MET A 212 8.10 2.28 -32.60
C MET A 212 7.04 3.39 -32.61
N SER A 213 5.78 2.97 -32.69
CA SER A 213 4.61 3.84 -32.58
C SER A 213 4.13 3.89 -31.13
N VAL A 214 3.83 5.08 -30.62
CA VAL A 214 3.37 5.29 -29.23
C VAL A 214 2.04 6.04 -29.22
N THR A 215 1.10 5.57 -28.39
CA THR A 215 -0.23 6.17 -28.23
C THR A 215 -0.49 6.60 -26.78
N GLY A 216 -1.51 7.44 -26.55
CA GLY A 216 -1.94 7.79 -25.20
C GLY A 216 -0.94 8.69 -24.45
N MET A 217 -0.82 8.47 -23.15
CA MET A 217 -0.04 9.35 -22.27
C MET A 217 1.36 8.77 -22.05
N ALA A 218 2.37 9.63 -22.13
CA ALA A 218 3.73 9.32 -21.72
C ALA A 218 4.28 10.39 -20.78
N ASN A 219 5.22 10.02 -19.92
CA ASN A 219 5.77 10.93 -18.94
C ASN A 219 7.00 11.65 -19.50
N LEU A 220 6.90 12.97 -19.66
CA LEU A 220 7.97 13.80 -20.22
C LEU A 220 9.15 13.90 -19.24
N VAL A 221 10.35 13.68 -19.76
CA VAL A 221 11.61 13.79 -19.02
C VAL A 221 12.42 14.96 -19.58
N GLU A 222 12.68 15.96 -18.73
CA GLU A 222 13.53 17.12 -19.06
C GLU A 222 14.78 17.09 -18.17
N GLY A 223 15.92 16.76 -18.79
CA GLY A 223 17.17 16.52 -18.06
C GLY A 223 17.05 15.32 -17.12
N TRP A 224 17.12 15.56 -15.81
CA TRP A 224 16.93 14.55 -14.76
C TRP A 224 15.57 14.63 -14.06
N ARG A 225 14.67 15.51 -14.53
CA ARG A 225 13.36 15.72 -13.91
C ARG A 225 12.26 15.13 -14.77
N THR A 226 11.30 14.53 -14.10
CA THR A 226 10.04 14.13 -14.69
C THR A 226 9.08 15.31 -14.58
N THR A 227 8.68 15.89 -15.71
CA THR A 227 7.86 17.12 -15.73
C THR A 227 6.36 16.80 -15.70
N GLY A 228 5.96 15.59 -16.10
CA GLY A 228 4.59 15.08 -15.99
C GLY A 228 4.11 14.38 -17.26
N TYR A 229 2.92 13.79 -17.18
CA TYR A 229 2.31 13.07 -18.29
C TYR A 229 1.79 14.02 -19.37
N ARG A 230 2.04 13.68 -20.63
CA ARG A 230 1.52 14.35 -21.82
C ARG A 230 0.92 13.33 -22.78
N ASN A 231 -0.16 13.70 -23.45
CA ASN A 231 -0.61 12.94 -24.60
C ASN A 231 0.42 13.13 -25.72
N VAL A 232 0.95 12.03 -26.24
CA VAL A 232 1.97 12.05 -27.30
C VAL A 232 1.35 12.06 -28.69
N GLU A 233 0.08 11.69 -28.82
CA GLU A 233 -0.63 11.64 -30.09
C GLU A 233 -0.84 13.06 -30.66
N ARG A 234 -0.66 13.20 -31.97
CA ARG A 234 -0.90 14.45 -32.69
C ARG A 234 -1.96 14.24 -33.77
N ALA A 235 -3.03 15.04 -33.71
CA ALA A 235 -4.18 14.92 -34.61
C ALA A 235 -4.78 13.49 -34.65
N GLY A 236 -4.71 12.76 -33.53
CA GLY A 236 -5.20 11.38 -33.42
C GLY A 236 -4.31 10.31 -34.07
N LEU A 237 -3.07 10.67 -34.44
CA LEU A 237 -2.08 9.73 -34.95
C LEU A 237 -1.05 9.37 -33.86
N PRO A 238 -0.58 8.11 -33.82
CA PRO A 238 0.51 7.71 -32.92
C PRO A 238 1.78 8.53 -33.13
N ALA A 239 2.49 8.82 -32.05
CA ALA A 239 3.81 9.42 -32.09
C ALA A 239 4.85 8.41 -32.56
N ARG A 240 5.86 8.86 -33.33
CA ARG A 240 7.00 8.00 -33.66
C ARG A 240 8.11 8.28 -32.68
N MET A 241 8.51 7.26 -31.97
CA MET A 241 9.55 7.34 -30.96
C MET A 241 10.59 6.26 -31.18
N VAL A 242 11.79 6.49 -30.65
CA VAL A 242 12.90 5.54 -30.73
C VAL A 242 13.28 5.13 -29.32
N ILE A 243 13.51 3.83 -29.09
CA ILE A 243 14.04 3.37 -27.80
C ILE A 243 15.40 4.03 -27.57
N ASP A 244 15.53 4.72 -26.45
CA ASP A 244 16.73 5.42 -26.06
C ASP A 244 17.29 4.82 -24.77
N ILE A 245 18.53 5.19 -24.45
CA ILE A 245 19.20 4.80 -23.22
C ILE A 245 18.57 5.60 -22.08
N GLU A 246 18.31 4.94 -20.95
CA GLU A 246 17.92 5.65 -19.74
C GLU A 246 19.05 6.63 -19.36
N PRO A 247 18.76 7.94 -19.18
CA PRO A 247 19.77 8.89 -18.78
C PRO A 247 20.43 8.42 -17.46
N PRO A 248 21.75 8.61 -17.31
CA PRO A 248 22.44 8.17 -16.10
C PRO A 248 21.83 8.83 -14.86
N PRO A 249 21.78 8.13 -13.71
CA PRO A 249 21.30 8.73 -12.47
C PRO A 249 22.12 9.98 -12.11
N LYS A 250 21.52 10.91 -11.37
CA LYS A 250 22.21 12.12 -10.91
C LYS A 250 23.56 11.77 -10.25
N PRO A 251 24.64 12.52 -10.52
CA PRO A 251 25.81 12.52 -9.65
C PRO A 251 25.36 12.90 -8.23
N ARG A 252 25.78 12.15 -7.21
CA ARG A 252 25.48 12.44 -5.80
C ARG A 252 26.06 13.81 -5.42
N ASP A 253 25.22 14.84 -5.34
CA ASP A 253 25.55 16.01 -4.54
C ASP A 253 25.47 15.62 -3.06
N ARG A 254 26.62 15.65 -2.37
CA ARG A 254 26.82 15.17 -0.98
C ARG A 254 25.98 15.88 0.09
N TYR A 255 25.02 16.73 -0.27
CA TYR A 255 24.34 17.63 0.65
C TYR A 255 22.81 17.59 0.65
N THR A 256 22.18 16.79 -0.22
CA THR A 256 20.73 16.58 -0.18
C THR A 256 20.47 15.08 -0.12
N GLY A 257 20.14 14.56 1.07
CA GLY A 257 19.62 13.21 1.25
C GLY A 257 18.22 13.08 0.66
N GLY A 258 18.13 13.14 -0.67
CA GLY A 258 16.90 13.01 -1.44
C GLY A 258 16.77 11.62 -2.06
N ASP A 259 15.54 11.12 -2.05
CA ASP A 259 15.05 9.76 -2.35
C ASP A 259 15.28 9.23 -3.79
N ASP A 260 16.47 9.42 -4.37
CA ASP A 260 16.83 8.87 -5.69
C ASP A 260 17.71 7.60 -5.57
N GLU A 261 17.56 6.78 -4.51
CA GLU A 261 18.16 5.46 -4.52
C GLU A 261 17.41 4.59 -5.54
N LYS A 262 18.07 4.35 -6.69
CA LYS A 262 17.60 3.32 -7.64
C LYS A 262 17.58 2.00 -6.88
N ILE A 263 16.39 1.57 -6.52
CA ILE A 263 16.19 0.26 -5.95
C ILE A 263 16.29 -0.75 -7.08
N VAL A 264 17.21 -1.69 -6.92
CA VAL A 264 17.51 -2.73 -7.89
C VAL A 264 17.70 -4.03 -7.12
N GLY A 265 16.97 -5.04 -7.54
CA GLY A 265 16.99 -6.36 -6.99
C GLY A 265 16.13 -6.53 -5.73
N PRO A 266 16.18 -7.75 -5.19
CA PRO A 266 15.43 -8.10 -3.99
C PRO A 266 15.84 -7.25 -2.78
N VAL A 267 14.89 -6.92 -1.90
CA VAL A 267 15.15 -6.16 -0.67
C VAL A 267 14.82 -6.95 0.58
N HIS A 268 15.60 -6.69 1.62
CA HIS A 268 15.25 -7.09 2.96
C HIS A 268 14.18 -6.14 3.51
N ALA A 269 13.02 -6.67 3.85
CA ALA A 269 11.88 -5.93 4.39
C ALA A 269 11.44 -6.55 5.72
N PRO A 270 12.11 -6.20 6.84
CA PRO A 270 11.86 -6.79 8.15
C PRO A 270 10.45 -6.50 8.68
N TYR A 271 9.74 -5.57 8.04
CA TYR A 271 8.36 -5.30 8.33
C TYR A 271 7.43 -6.50 8.09
N TRP A 272 7.77 -7.38 7.15
CA TRP A 272 6.93 -8.54 6.80
C TRP A 272 7.43 -9.87 7.35
N SER A 273 8.71 -9.94 7.72
CA SER A 273 9.34 -11.16 8.23
C SER A 273 10.29 -10.81 9.36
N GLU A 274 10.22 -11.57 10.45
CA GLU A 274 11.22 -11.53 11.53
C GLU A 274 12.51 -12.23 11.12
N ASP A 275 12.45 -13.07 10.09
CA ASP A 275 13.63 -13.72 9.53
C ASP A 275 14.42 -12.72 8.67
N GLU A 276 15.58 -12.32 9.20
CA GLU A 276 16.48 -11.36 8.58
C GLU A 276 17.04 -11.82 7.21
N ASP A 277 16.91 -13.12 6.89
CA ASP A 277 17.32 -13.68 5.61
C ASP A 277 16.19 -13.66 4.56
N THR A 278 14.96 -13.26 4.94
CA THR A 278 13.84 -13.18 3.99
C THR A 278 14.00 -11.99 3.04
N VAL A 279 14.16 -12.30 1.75
CA VAL A 279 14.30 -11.29 0.71
C VAL A 279 13.07 -11.24 -0.19
N TRP A 280 12.58 -10.04 -0.46
CA TRP A 280 11.38 -9.79 -1.24
C TRP A 280 11.73 -9.30 -2.64
N GLU A 281 11.11 -9.89 -3.66
CA GLU A 281 11.25 -9.42 -5.04
C GLU A 281 10.51 -8.11 -5.24
N ILE A 282 11.22 -7.09 -5.70
CA ILE A 282 10.61 -5.79 -6.03
C ILE A 282 10.09 -5.82 -7.47
N PRO A 283 8.89 -5.30 -7.72
CA PRO A 283 8.35 -5.26 -9.05
C PRO A 283 9.12 -4.29 -9.94
N VAL A 284 9.41 -4.73 -11.15
CA VAL A 284 9.92 -3.87 -12.22
C VAL A 284 8.76 -3.19 -12.92
N HIS A 285 8.76 -1.86 -13.00
CA HIS A 285 7.79 -1.15 -13.85
C HIS A 285 8.21 -1.27 -15.32
N PRO A 286 7.34 -1.77 -16.22
CA PRO A 286 7.69 -2.05 -17.60
C PRO A 286 7.65 -0.76 -18.46
N ILE A 287 8.55 0.17 -18.14
CA ILE A 287 8.66 1.50 -18.72
C ILE A 287 9.89 1.57 -19.62
N LEU A 288 9.70 1.94 -20.87
CA LEU A 288 10.77 2.24 -21.81
C LEU A 288 11.14 3.72 -21.77
N HIS A 289 12.43 4.00 -21.90
CA HIS A 289 12.95 5.32 -22.21
C HIS A 289 12.93 5.50 -23.71
N MET A 290 12.24 6.54 -24.19
CA MET A 290 12.01 6.74 -25.62
C MET A 290 12.22 8.20 -26.01
N PHE A 291 12.85 8.44 -27.15
CA PHE A 291 13.03 9.77 -27.72
C PHE A 291 11.96 10.01 -28.81
N GLY A 292 11.13 11.04 -28.62
CA GLY A 292 10.11 11.45 -29.57
C GLY A 292 10.70 12.21 -30.75
N LEU A 293 10.51 11.70 -31.96
CA LEU A 293 11.11 12.25 -33.18
C LEU A 293 10.46 13.56 -33.62
N GLU A 294 9.18 13.79 -33.29
CA GLU A 294 8.49 15.02 -33.66
C GLU A 294 8.69 16.18 -32.65
N GLU A 295 8.83 15.88 -31.36
CA GLU A 295 8.95 16.89 -30.30
C GLU A 295 10.40 17.11 -29.85
N HIS A 296 11.32 16.23 -30.27
CA HIS A 296 12.71 16.17 -29.82
C HIS A 296 12.82 16.15 -28.29
N ALA A 297 12.03 15.28 -27.66
CA ALA A 297 11.92 15.17 -26.22
C ALA A 297 12.02 13.71 -25.77
N VAL A 298 12.51 13.50 -24.55
CA VAL A 298 12.62 12.17 -23.95
C VAL A 298 11.38 11.89 -23.12
N TYR A 299 10.85 10.68 -23.24
CA TYR A 299 9.69 10.22 -22.51
C TYR A 299 9.98 8.90 -21.81
N ARG A 300 9.31 8.71 -20.68
CA ARG A 300 9.07 7.42 -20.05
C ARG A 300 7.71 6.92 -20.50
N VAL A 301 7.70 5.81 -21.21
CA VAL A 301 6.52 5.25 -21.86
C VAL A 301 6.27 3.86 -21.30
N HIS A 302 5.08 3.61 -20.77
CA HIS A 302 4.70 2.25 -20.38
C HIS A 302 4.62 1.37 -21.64
N ILE A 303 5.18 0.15 -21.61
CA ILE A 303 5.24 -0.75 -22.77
C ILE A 303 3.87 -1.03 -23.41
N ASN A 304 2.80 -0.94 -22.63
CA ASN A 304 1.42 -1.15 -23.12
C ASN A 304 0.95 -0.07 -24.09
N GLN A 305 1.62 1.08 -24.13
CA GLN A 305 1.34 2.17 -25.05
C GLN A 305 2.13 2.07 -26.36
N VAL A 306 2.94 1.02 -26.51
CA VAL A 306 3.95 0.89 -27.56
C VAL A 306 3.55 -0.21 -28.52
N ALA A 307 3.65 0.08 -29.82
CA ALA A 307 3.47 -0.87 -30.91
C ALA A 307 4.66 -0.77 -31.90
N PRO A 308 5.08 -1.88 -32.54
CA PRO A 308 6.11 -1.86 -33.57
C PRO A 308 5.73 -1.01 -34.79
#